data_AF-A0A8J7ZAC4-F1
#
_entry.id   AF-A0A8J7ZAC4-F1
#
_cell.length_a   1.000
_cell.length_b   1.000
_cell.length_c   1.000
_cell.angle_alpha   90.00
_cell.angle_beta   90.00
_cell.angle_gamma   90.00
#
_symmetry.space_group_name_H-M   'P 1'
#
loop_
_entity.id
_entity.type
_entity.pdbx_description
1 polymer ?
#
loop_
_entity_poly.entity_id
_entity_poly.type
_entity_poly.pdbx_seq_one_letter_code
_entity_poly.pdbx_strand_id
1 'polypeptide(L)'
;MSNKEEQTRKLIEIIKKTNDESIKFKAIDELGEIGKRAKQAVSLLVSISNDSSESFNLRSKAIWSLGEIGSGAAVQKIINLLKSDNNENIRILCIEALGKIGKRSELILPALKEIIFSETDSKVRNRIPKVLRKFEDAAILILIEVIKKSSPDLQYYSLLALGEIKNNDKEISSFLYSGFESADNIGKVGYGFALLIHDGYDEQIISKLEELKQMGFMTLGQRTTFEEILKHCEVKINDLNIDILDKINRILSFKNQNILRVRNFNDLIKRNETNQIEFKAALRYNNKKQKVLPDLEKKIIKTIVGFMNADGGILLIGVNNYGKIVGLDGDYSTFGDKQNNDGFRLHLTQLYRNNNILVQTNKCVRPFFPKINEKEFCIVTVEPSNRPVFVNKDLIVRMDNSTRTLSTEEAVKYINDHFNENQK
;
A
#
# COMPACT_ATOMS: atom_id res chain seq x y z
N MET A 1 -37.01 0.18 30.79
CA MET A 1 -36.28 1.02 29.81
C MET A 1 -34.81 0.72 29.96
N SER A 2 -34.08 0.47 28.88
CA SER A 2 -32.62 0.34 29.01
C SER A 2 -32.02 1.68 29.42
N ASN A 3 -30.95 1.68 30.22
CA ASN A 3 -30.22 2.90 30.64
C ASN A 3 -29.99 3.87 29.45
N LYS A 4 -29.71 3.32 28.26
CA LYS A 4 -29.48 4.07 27.01
C LYS A 4 -30.72 4.76 26.43
N GLU A 5 -31.93 4.24 26.64
CA GLU A 5 -33.17 4.88 26.18
C GLU A 5 -33.55 6.07 27.06
N GLU A 6 -33.35 5.95 28.38
CA GLU A 6 -33.52 7.07 29.30
C GLU A 6 -32.49 8.17 29.05
N GLN A 7 -31.22 7.78 28.83
CA GLN A 7 -30.16 8.69 28.42
C GLN A 7 -30.54 9.46 27.13
N THR A 8 -31.06 8.75 26.13
CA THR A 8 -31.53 9.35 24.86
C THR A 8 -32.61 10.41 25.11
N ARG A 9 -33.60 10.13 25.95
CA ARG A 9 -34.67 11.11 26.28
C ARG A 9 -34.11 12.35 26.97
N LYS A 10 -33.20 12.18 27.93
CA LYS A 10 -32.55 13.31 28.61
C LYS A 10 -31.77 14.19 27.63
N LEU A 11 -31.03 13.59 26.69
CA LEU A 11 -30.29 14.32 25.66
C LEU A 11 -31.23 15.08 24.71
N ILE A 12 -32.34 14.47 24.29
CA ILE A 12 -33.38 15.13 23.49
C ILE A 12 -33.92 16.38 24.21
N GLU A 13 -34.18 16.29 25.51
CA GLU A 13 -34.64 17.45 26.28
C GLU A 13 -33.58 18.55 26.38
N ILE A 14 -32.31 18.18 26.61
CA ILE A 14 -31.19 19.13 26.68
C ILE A 14 -31.10 19.91 25.37
N ILE A 15 -31.13 19.23 24.22
CA ILE A 15 -31.04 19.86 22.89
C ILE A 15 -32.20 20.85 22.67
N LYS A 16 -33.40 20.53 23.14
CA LYS A 16 -34.58 21.39 22.99
C LYS A 16 -34.58 22.61 23.91
N LYS A 17 -33.95 22.52 25.09
CA LYS A 17 -33.97 23.58 26.12
C LYS A 17 -32.80 24.54 26.00
N THR A 18 -31.65 24.08 25.49
CA THR A 18 -30.44 24.89 25.43
C THR A 18 -30.37 25.74 24.15
N ASN A 19 -29.91 26.99 24.31
CA ASN A 19 -29.50 27.84 23.18
C ASN A 19 -27.99 27.78 22.92
N ASP A 20 -27.23 27.09 23.78
CA ASP A 20 -25.79 26.92 23.62
C ASP A 20 -25.50 25.84 22.56
N GLU A 21 -24.91 26.28 21.45
CA GLU A 21 -24.54 25.41 20.32
C GLU A 21 -23.54 24.33 20.71
N SER A 22 -22.59 24.62 21.61
CA SER A 22 -21.60 23.64 22.08
C SER A 22 -22.27 22.51 22.87
N ILE A 23 -23.27 22.85 23.69
CA ILE A 23 -24.06 21.86 24.43
C ILE A 23 -24.92 21.05 23.46
N LYS A 24 -25.60 21.68 22.49
CA LYS A 24 -26.35 20.95 21.46
C LYS A 24 -25.44 19.99 20.70
N PHE A 25 -24.26 20.44 20.28
CA PHE A 25 -23.31 19.63 19.53
C PHE A 25 -22.90 18.37 20.29
N LYS A 26 -22.48 18.51 21.55
CA LYS A 26 -22.09 17.36 22.40
C LYS A 26 -23.25 16.41 22.65
N ALA A 27 -24.45 16.94 22.87
CA ALA A 27 -25.63 16.11 23.08
C ALA A 27 -26.03 15.33 21.82
N ILE A 28 -25.90 15.94 20.64
CA ILE A 28 -26.12 15.28 19.34
C ILE A 28 -25.05 14.20 19.11
N ASP A 29 -23.79 14.48 19.45
CA ASP A 29 -22.70 13.50 19.35
C ASP A 29 -22.99 12.23 20.15
N GLU A 30 -23.33 12.42 21.42
CA GLU A 30 -23.66 11.31 22.32
C GLU A 30 -24.86 10.49 21.79
N LEU A 31 -25.84 11.13 21.16
CA LEU A 31 -26.95 10.42 20.51
C LEU A 31 -26.47 9.52 19.36
N GLY A 32 -25.47 9.97 18.59
CA GLY A 32 -24.79 9.17 17.58
C GLY A 32 -24.08 7.96 18.20
N GLU A 33 -23.29 8.17 19.26
CA GLU A 33 -22.55 7.11 19.96
C GLU A 33 -23.47 6.06 20.61
N ILE A 34 -24.63 6.46 21.10
CA ILE A 34 -25.67 5.52 21.59
C ILE A 34 -26.16 4.59 20.46
N GLY A 35 -26.08 5.04 19.20
CA GLY A 35 -26.40 4.29 18.01
C GLY A 35 -27.89 3.93 17.94
N LYS A 36 -28.21 2.69 17.52
CA LYS A 36 -29.59 2.24 17.25
C LYS A 36 -30.57 2.43 18.40
N ARG A 37 -30.10 2.46 19.65
CA ARG A 37 -30.95 2.69 20.82
C ARG A 37 -31.48 4.13 20.89
N ALA A 38 -30.82 5.08 20.21
CA ALA A 38 -31.24 6.47 20.11
C ALA A 38 -32.26 6.72 18.97
N LYS A 39 -32.96 5.70 18.46
CA LYS A 39 -33.97 5.85 17.39
C LYS A 39 -35.04 6.91 17.65
N GLN A 40 -35.33 7.21 18.92
CA GLN A 40 -36.30 8.25 19.33
C GLN A 40 -35.82 9.66 18.95
N ALA A 41 -34.51 9.88 18.80
CA ALA A 41 -33.93 11.16 18.43
C ALA A 41 -33.98 11.47 16.92
N VAL A 42 -34.30 10.48 16.08
CA VAL A 42 -34.21 10.62 14.61
C VAL A 42 -35.02 11.81 14.09
N SER A 43 -36.24 12.02 14.58
CA SER A 43 -37.07 13.14 14.14
C SER A 43 -36.46 14.50 14.50
N LEU A 44 -35.83 14.63 15.66
CA LEU A 44 -35.19 15.87 16.12
C LEU A 44 -33.91 16.14 15.32
N LEU A 45 -33.10 15.11 15.08
CA LEU A 45 -31.89 15.26 14.29
C LEU A 45 -32.22 15.60 12.82
N VAL A 46 -33.30 15.04 12.29
CA VAL A 46 -33.85 15.42 10.98
C VAL A 46 -34.23 16.91 10.97
N SER A 47 -34.94 17.42 11.97
CA SER A 47 -35.32 18.85 11.97
C SER A 47 -34.08 19.74 12.00
N ILE A 48 -33.11 19.45 12.86
CA ILE A 48 -31.85 20.22 12.97
C ILE A 48 -31.07 20.18 11.65
N SER A 49 -30.94 19.01 11.01
CA SER A 49 -30.20 18.89 9.74
C SER A 49 -30.81 19.71 8.59
N ASN A 50 -32.13 19.94 8.60
CA ASN A 50 -32.86 20.66 7.55
C ASN A 50 -33.04 22.16 7.86
N ASP A 51 -32.72 22.58 9.07
CA ASP A 51 -32.87 23.98 9.47
C ASP A 51 -31.69 24.78 8.94
N SER A 52 -31.94 25.63 7.94
CA SER A 52 -30.92 26.52 7.37
C SER A 52 -30.49 27.64 8.30
N SER A 53 -31.23 27.89 9.40
CA SER A 53 -30.82 28.85 10.43
C SER A 53 -29.82 28.26 11.43
N GLU A 54 -29.74 26.94 11.54
CA GLU A 54 -28.74 26.26 12.37
C GLU A 54 -27.36 26.30 11.70
N SER A 55 -26.31 26.32 12.52
CA SER A 55 -24.93 26.42 12.02
C SER A 55 -24.54 25.20 11.16
N PHE A 56 -23.61 25.41 10.23
CA PHE A 56 -23.04 24.31 9.43
C PHE A 56 -22.53 23.16 10.31
N ASN A 57 -21.87 23.49 11.44
CA ASN A 57 -21.33 22.49 12.36
C ASN A 57 -22.43 21.64 12.99
N LEU A 58 -23.51 22.28 13.45
CA LEU A 58 -24.60 21.59 14.10
C LEU A 58 -25.40 20.73 13.12
N ARG A 59 -25.69 21.26 11.92
CA ARG A 59 -26.33 20.52 10.82
C ARG A 59 -25.51 19.30 10.43
N SER A 60 -24.21 19.49 10.24
CA SER A 60 -23.25 18.43 9.92
C SER A 60 -23.24 17.33 10.98
N LYS A 61 -23.23 17.73 12.26
CA LYS A 61 -23.22 16.78 13.37
C LYS A 61 -24.51 15.98 13.46
N ALA A 62 -25.65 16.62 13.22
CA ALA A 62 -26.95 15.94 13.16
C ALA A 62 -26.99 14.89 12.04
N ILE A 63 -26.50 15.23 10.84
CA ILE A 63 -26.43 14.30 9.69
C ILE A 63 -25.53 13.10 10.01
N TRP A 64 -24.34 13.35 10.57
CA TRP A 64 -23.42 12.29 10.96
C TRP A 64 -24.04 11.33 12.00
N SER A 65 -24.68 11.90 13.01
CA SER A 65 -25.34 11.15 14.09
C SER A 65 -26.52 10.32 13.58
N LEU A 66 -27.28 10.83 12.59
CA LEU A 66 -28.30 10.03 11.89
C LEU A 66 -27.68 8.80 11.20
N GLY A 67 -26.48 8.95 10.63
CA GLY A 67 -25.70 7.85 10.06
C GLY A 67 -25.32 6.79 11.10
N GLU A 68 -24.85 7.21 12.28
CA GLU A 68 -24.46 6.34 13.39
C GLU A 68 -25.63 5.59 14.03
N ILE A 69 -26.77 6.27 14.17
CA ILE A 69 -27.99 5.64 14.65
C ILE A 69 -28.44 4.54 13.68
N GLY A 70 -28.17 4.69 12.38
CA GLY A 70 -28.44 3.65 11.38
C GLY A 70 -29.93 3.39 11.18
N SER A 71 -30.79 4.38 11.43
CA SER A 71 -32.25 4.23 11.31
C SER A 71 -32.70 4.40 9.87
N GLY A 72 -33.42 3.41 9.34
CA GLY A 72 -34.01 3.47 8.00
C GLY A 72 -34.98 4.66 7.81
N ALA A 73 -35.60 5.14 8.88
CA ALA A 73 -36.50 6.29 8.84
C ALA A 73 -35.78 7.60 8.44
N ALA A 74 -34.46 7.68 8.60
CA ALA A 74 -33.67 8.83 8.20
C ALA A 74 -33.28 8.83 6.71
N VAL A 75 -33.29 7.66 6.05
CA VAL A 75 -32.71 7.46 4.70
C VAL A 75 -33.33 8.41 3.67
N GLN A 76 -34.66 8.44 3.54
CA GLN A 76 -35.33 9.28 2.55
C GLN A 76 -35.06 10.77 2.79
N LYS A 77 -34.98 11.18 4.07
CA LYS A 77 -34.74 12.57 4.39
C LYS A 77 -33.31 13.00 4.10
N ILE A 78 -32.32 12.13 4.35
CA ILE A 78 -30.93 12.36 3.97
C ILE A 78 -30.79 12.40 2.43
N ILE A 79 -31.50 11.54 1.69
CA ILE A 79 -31.54 11.58 0.22
C ILE A 79 -32.12 12.91 -0.27
N ASN A 80 -33.19 13.40 0.34
CA ASN A 80 -33.77 14.69 -0.05
C ASN A 80 -32.79 15.84 0.20
N LEU A 81 -32.12 15.86 1.36
CA LEU A 81 -31.07 16.84 1.66
C LEU A 81 -29.91 16.78 0.66
N LEU A 82 -29.47 15.57 0.30
CA LEU A 82 -28.45 15.38 -0.74
C LEU A 82 -28.89 15.99 -2.08
N LYS A 83 -30.17 15.91 -2.46
CA LYS A 83 -30.65 16.46 -3.73
C LYS A 83 -30.87 17.98 -3.69
N SER A 84 -31.20 18.58 -2.55
CA SER A 84 -31.69 19.96 -2.47
C SER A 84 -30.80 20.95 -1.73
N ASP A 85 -29.80 20.50 -0.96
CA ASP A 85 -28.98 21.42 -0.17
C ASP A 85 -27.96 22.18 -1.04
N ASN A 86 -27.88 23.49 -0.85
CA ASN A 86 -26.98 24.35 -1.62
C ASN A 86 -25.51 24.18 -1.21
N ASN A 87 -25.22 23.74 0.01
CA ASN A 87 -23.86 23.55 0.51
C ASN A 87 -23.32 22.17 0.11
N GLU A 88 -22.27 22.15 -0.71
CA GLU A 88 -21.66 20.92 -1.22
C GLU A 88 -21.10 20.02 -0.10
N ASN A 89 -20.65 20.61 1.01
CA ASN A 89 -20.14 19.84 2.14
C ASN A 89 -21.27 19.12 2.88
N ILE A 90 -22.46 19.72 2.98
CA ILE A 90 -23.66 19.05 3.51
C ILE A 90 -24.06 17.89 2.61
N ARG A 91 -24.04 18.09 1.28
CA ARG A 91 -24.30 17.01 0.31
C ARG A 91 -23.29 15.85 0.45
N ILE A 92 -21.99 16.15 0.55
CA ILE A 92 -20.93 15.16 0.82
C ILE A 92 -21.20 14.39 2.12
N LEU A 93 -21.56 15.08 3.21
CA LEU A 93 -21.90 14.43 4.48
C LEU A 93 -23.12 13.51 4.36
N CYS A 94 -24.14 13.90 3.59
CA CYS A 94 -25.30 13.05 3.34
C CYS A 94 -24.90 11.74 2.66
N ILE A 95 -24.02 11.79 1.65
CA ILE A 95 -23.48 10.60 0.99
C ILE A 95 -22.79 9.68 2.02
N GLU A 96 -21.97 10.24 2.91
CA GLU A 96 -21.28 9.46 3.94
C GLU A 96 -22.19 8.86 4.99
N ALA A 97 -23.18 9.62 5.46
CA ALA A 97 -24.17 9.14 6.40
C ALA A 97 -24.98 7.97 5.81
N LEU A 98 -25.39 8.05 4.53
CA LEU A 98 -26.03 6.93 3.83
C LEU A 98 -25.12 5.68 3.80
N GLY A 99 -23.83 5.87 3.48
CA GLY A 99 -22.85 4.79 3.53
C GLY A 99 -22.64 4.19 4.93
N LYS A 100 -22.84 4.98 5.99
CA LYS A 100 -22.75 4.51 7.39
C LYS A 100 -23.99 3.73 7.82
N ILE A 101 -25.18 4.11 7.31
CA ILE A 101 -26.42 3.38 7.57
C ILE A 101 -26.32 1.94 7.06
N GLY A 102 -25.85 1.73 5.83
CA GLY A 102 -25.47 0.43 5.22
C GLY A 102 -26.58 -0.61 5.03
N LYS A 103 -27.39 -0.89 6.06
CA LYS A 103 -28.40 -1.97 6.14
C LYS A 103 -29.68 -1.71 5.34
N ARG A 104 -29.66 -0.78 4.38
CA ARG A 104 -30.81 -0.32 3.59
C ARG A 104 -30.42 -0.10 2.12
N SER A 105 -29.63 -1.02 1.57
CA SER A 105 -29.12 -0.93 0.21
C SER A 105 -30.25 -0.78 -0.82
N GLU A 106 -31.41 -1.37 -0.56
CA GLU A 106 -32.60 -1.31 -1.41
C GLU A 106 -33.15 0.10 -1.62
N LEU A 107 -32.95 1.01 -0.65
CA LEU A 107 -33.35 2.41 -0.77
C LEU A 107 -32.16 3.30 -1.20
N ILE A 108 -30.96 2.99 -0.71
CA ILE A 108 -29.78 3.85 -0.89
C ILE A 108 -29.21 3.72 -2.30
N LEU A 109 -29.07 2.49 -2.82
CA LEU A 109 -28.39 2.25 -4.08
C LEU A 109 -29.12 2.85 -5.30
N PRO A 110 -30.46 2.74 -5.43
CA PRO A 110 -31.17 3.40 -6.53
C PRO A 110 -31.01 4.92 -6.49
N ALA A 111 -31.05 5.52 -5.30
CA ALA A 111 -30.88 6.96 -5.13
C ALA A 111 -29.46 7.42 -5.48
N LEU A 112 -28.42 6.72 -5.01
CA LEU A 112 -27.04 7.05 -5.36
C LEU A 112 -26.76 6.84 -6.85
N LYS A 113 -27.36 5.83 -7.48
CA LYS A 113 -27.29 5.61 -8.94
C LYS A 113 -27.94 6.75 -9.72
N GLU A 114 -29.07 7.29 -9.28
CA GLU A 114 -29.68 8.45 -9.93
C GLU A 114 -28.77 9.69 -9.79
N ILE A 115 -28.34 9.97 -8.56
CA ILE A 115 -27.61 11.19 -8.20
C ILE A 115 -26.23 11.26 -8.86
N ILE A 116 -25.53 10.12 -9.02
CA ILE A 116 -24.20 10.12 -9.63
C ILE A 116 -24.20 10.61 -11.09
N PHE A 117 -25.32 10.44 -11.81
CA PHE A 117 -25.46 10.91 -13.20
C PHE A 117 -26.06 12.33 -13.30
N SER A 118 -26.78 12.80 -12.29
CA SER A 118 -27.40 14.14 -12.29
C SER A 118 -26.60 15.21 -11.54
N GLU A 119 -25.70 14.83 -10.63
CA GLU A 119 -24.92 15.77 -9.81
C GLU A 119 -23.92 16.55 -10.67
N THR A 120 -23.94 17.87 -10.56
CA THR A 120 -23.10 18.77 -11.35
C THR A 120 -21.77 19.05 -10.64
N ASP A 121 -21.77 19.10 -9.30
CA ASP A 121 -20.57 19.32 -8.50
C ASP A 121 -19.66 18.08 -8.51
N SER A 122 -18.45 18.23 -9.04
CA SER A 122 -17.50 17.12 -9.16
C SER A 122 -17.04 16.58 -7.81
N LYS A 123 -16.92 17.40 -6.76
CA LYS A 123 -16.51 16.92 -5.43
C LYS A 123 -17.59 16.03 -4.82
N VAL A 124 -18.85 16.44 -4.95
CA VAL A 124 -20.00 15.65 -4.47
C VAL A 124 -20.12 14.36 -5.26
N ARG A 125 -20.09 14.45 -6.60
CA ARG A 125 -20.19 13.31 -7.51
C ARG A 125 -19.09 12.27 -7.26
N ASN A 126 -17.84 12.72 -7.10
CA ASN A 126 -16.69 11.83 -6.88
C ASN A 126 -16.67 11.18 -5.48
N ARG A 127 -17.52 11.63 -4.54
CA ARG A 127 -17.69 10.96 -3.23
C ARG A 127 -18.53 9.69 -3.35
N ILE A 128 -19.44 9.63 -4.31
CA ILE A 128 -20.43 8.54 -4.43
C ILE A 128 -19.77 7.18 -4.65
N PRO A 129 -18.78 6.98 -5.55
CA PRO A 129 -18.10 5.70 -5.71
C PRO A 129 -17.49 5.14 -4.40
N LYS A 130 -16.89 6.02 -3.59
CA LYS A 130 -16.29 5.64 -2.29
C LYS A 130 -17.33 5.06 -1.32
N VAL A 131 -18.58 5.53 -1.41
CA VAL A 131 -19.70 5.02 -0.61
C VAL A 131 -20.33 3.79 -1.23
N LEU A 132 -20.52 3.76 -2.55
CA LEU A 132 -21.03 2.59 -3.28
C LEU A 132 -20.23 1.32 -2.94
N ARG A 133 -18.89 1.44 -2.88
CA ARG A 133 -18.01 0.34 -2.44
C ARG A 133 -18.43 -0.33 -1.12
N LYS A 134 -18.95 0.44 -0.14
CA LYS A 134 -19.35 -0.11 1.17
C LYS A 134 -20.53 -1.09 1.09
N PHE A 135 -21.22 -1.14 -0.05
CA PHE A 135 -22.32 -2.06 -0.32
C PHE A 135 -21.88 -3.32 -1.08
N GLU A 136 -20.58 -3.50 -1.30
CA GLU A 136 -19.96 -4.71 -1.86
C GLU A 136 -20.69 -5.18 -3.15
N ASP A 137 -21.11 -6.44 -3.21
CA ASP A 137 -21.74 -7.07 -4.38
C ASP A 137 -22.92 -6.28 -4.94
N ALA A 138 -23.72 -5.66 -4.05
CA ALA A 138 -24.91 -4.92 -4.44
C ALA A 138 -24.59 -3.67 -5.27
N ALA A 139 -23.36 -3.14 -5.18
CA ALA A 139 -22.93 -1.95 -5.91
C ALA A 139 -22.18 -2.26 -7.22
N ILE A 140 -21.78 -3.50 -7.48
CA ILE A 140 -20.93 -3.87 -8.64
C ILE A 140 -21.55 -3.39 -9.96
N LEU A 141 -22.81 -3.72 -10.21
CA LEU A 141 -23.48 -3.35 -11.46
C LEU A 141 -23.60 -1.83 -11.65
N ILE A 142 -23.78 -1.09 -10.55
CA ILE A 142 -23.84 0.37 -10.58
C ILE A 142 -22.47 0.94 -10.94
N LEU A 143 -21.40 0.45 -10.30
CA LEU A 143 -20.04 0.88 -10.58
C LEU A 143 -19.63 0.57 -12.03
N ILE A 144 -19.94 -0.63 -12.54
CA ILE A 144 -19.68 -0.99 -13.95
C ILE A 144 -20.42 -0.07 -14.90
N GLU A 145 -21.68 0.27 -14.62
CA GLU A 145 -22.46 1.19 -15.46
C GLU A 145 -21.83 2.59 -15.49
N VAL A 146 -21.40 3.10 -14.33
CA VAL A 146 -20.74 4.42 -14.22
C VAL A 146 -19.42 4.41 -14.99
N ILE A 147 -18.60 3.36 -14.83
CA ILE A 147 -17.32 3.22 -15.56
C ILE A 147 -17.52 3.29 -17.08
N LYS A 148 -18.62 2.74 -17.61
CA LYS A 148 -18.91 2.71 -19.05
C LYS A 148 -19.49 4.02 -19.60
N LYS A 149 -20.15 4.83 -18.78
CA LYS A 149 -20.98 5.97 -19.25
C LYS A 149 -20.48 7.34 -18.81
N SER A 150 -19.41 7.41 -18.03
CA SER A 150 -18.99 8.66 -17.36
C SER A 150 -17.67 9.23 -17.88
N SER A 151 -17.37 10.47 -17.47
CA SER A 151 -16.11 11.13 -17.76
C SER A 151 -14.91 10.38 -17.17
N PRO A 152 -13.68 10.58 -17.71
CA PRO A 152 -12.47 9.93 -17.20
C PRO A 152 -12.26 10.08 -15.68
N ASP A 153 -12.57 11.25 -15.13
CA ASP A 153 -12.45 11.50 -13.68
C ASP A 153 -13.38 10.60 -12.86
N LEU A 154 -14.67 10.54 -13.22
CA LEU A 154 -15.65 9.73 -12.50
C LEU A 154 -15.45 8.23 -12.75
N GLN A 155 -15.01 7.88 -13.96
CA GLN A 155 -14.57 6.53 -14.31
C GLN A 155 -13.43 6.09 -13.38
N TYR A 156 -12.42 6.93 -13.17
CA TYR A 156 -11.29 6.65 -12.28
C TYR A 156 -11.73 6.34 -10.84
N TYR A 157 -12.54 7.21 -10.22
CA TYR A 157 -13.04 6.96 -8.85
C TYR A 157 -13.89 5.68 -8.76
N SER A 158 -14.62 5.34 -9.83
CA SER A 158 -15.46 4.14 -9.89
C SER A 158 -14.63 2.88 -10.08
N LEU A 159 -13.54 2.94 -10.85
CA LEU A 159 -12.56 1.86 -10.99
C LEU A 159 -11.86 1.56 -9.66
N LEU A 160 -11.40 2.58 -8.94
CA LEU A 160 -10.82 2.39 -7.61
C LEU A 160 -11.83 1.78 -6.63
N ALA A 161 -13.08 2.25 -6.65
CA ALA A 161 -14.13 1.71 -5.81
C ALA A 161 -14.41 0.23 -6.13
N LEU A 162 -14.44 -0.13 -7.42
CA LEU A 162 -14.65 -1.50 -7.87
C LEU A 162 -13.47 -2.42 -7.48
N GLY A 163 -12.23 -1.95 -7.64
CA GLY A 163 -11.04 -2.73 -7.26
C GLY A 163 -10.93 -3.00 -5.76
N GLU A 164 -11.50 -2.14 -4.91
CA GLU A 164 -11.51 -2.34 -3.45
C GLU A 164 -12.66 -3.24 -2.95
N ILE A 165 -13.55 -3.74 -3.81
CA ILE A 165 -14.59 -4.72 -3.43
C ILE A 165 -13.94 -6.10 -3.34
N LYS A 166 -14.08 -6.77 -2.19
CA LYS A 166 -13.38 -8.04 -1.88
C LYS A 166 -14.12 -9.31 -2.30
N ASN A 167 -15.39 -9.19 -2.67
CA ASN A 167 -16.22 -10.33 -3.00
C ASN A 167 -16.40 -10.39 -4.53
N ASN A 168 -16.56 -11.61 -5.03
CA ASN A 168 -16.91 -11.92 -6.43
C ASN A 168 -15.76 -11.78 -7.45
N ASP A 169 -14.60 -12.36 -7.12
CA ASP A 169 -13.32 -12.15 -7.81
C ASP A 169 -13.40 -12.30 -9.34
N LYS A 170 -13.99 -13.39 -9.86
CA LYS A 170 -13.87 -13.72 -11.29
C LYS A 170 -14.55 -12.72 -12.23
N GLU A 171 -15.72 -12.21 -11.87
CA GLU A 171 -16.46 -11.27 -12.73
C GLU A 171 -15.80 -9.89 -12.73
N ILE A 172 -15.34 -9.45 -11.57
CA ILE A 172 -14.62 -8.18 -11.41
C ILE A 172 -13.29 -8.25 -12.16
N SER A 173 -12.47 -9.28 -11.94
CA SER A 173 -11.20 -9.45 -12.65
C SER A 173 -11.43 -9.48 -14.15
N SER A 174 -12.38 -10.29 -14.65
CA SER A 174 -12.65 -10.37 -16.09
C SER A 174 -13.06 -9.02 -16.69
N PHE A 175 -13.91 -8.26 -15.99
CA PHE A 175 -14.30 -6.93 -16.43
C PHE A 175 -13.08 -6.00 -16.46
N LEU A 176 -12.29 -5.98 -15.38
CA LEU A 176 -11.14 -5.10 -15.24
C LEU A 176 -10.04 -5.41 -16.28
N TYR A 177 -9.69 -6.67 -16.51
CA TYR A 177 -8.74 -7.09 -17.54
C TYR A 177 -9.23 -6.71 -18.95
N SER A 178 -10.51 -6.97 -19.26
CA SER A 178 -11.07 -6.59 -20.57
C SER A 178 -11.04 -5.08 -20.81
N GLY A 179 -11.31 -4.29 -19.76
CA GLY A 179 -11.23 -2.85 -19.80
C GLY A 179 -9.79 -2.34 -19.88
N PHE A 180 -8.85 -2.99 -19.20
CA PHE A 180 -7.42 -2.68 -19.30
C PHE A 180 -6.91 -2.86 -20.74
N GLU A 181 -7.25 -3.96 -21.41
CA GLU A 181 -6.80 -4.23 -22.78
C GLU A 181 -7.37 -3.21 -23.79
N SER A 182 -8.66 -2.88 -23.63
CA SER A 182 -9.39 -2.04 -24.59
C SER A 182 -9.32 -0.53 -24.34
N ALA A 183 -8.92 -0.10 -23.13
CA ALA A 183 -8.83 1.31 -22.79
C ALA A 183 -7.68 2.03 -23.51
N ASP A 184 -7.85 3.34 -23.66
CA ASP A 184 -6.76 4.24 -24.02
C ASP A 184 -5.71 4.30 -22.90
N ASN A 185 -4.61 5.02 -23.14
CA ASN A 185 -3.51 5.11 -22.18
C ASN A 185 -3.94 5.68 -20.83
N ILE A 186 -4.93 6.57 -20.80
CA ILE A 186 -5.43 7.18 -19.57
C ILE A 186 -6.32 6.19 -18.81
N GLY A 187 -7.25 5.52 -19.48
CA GLY A 187 -8.10 4.49 -18.89
C GLY A 187 -7.29 3.29 -18.40
N LYS A 188 -6.22 2.89 -19.11
CA LYS A 188 -5.27 1.85 -18.68
C LYS A 188 -4.67 2.13 -17.30
N VAL A 189 -4.45 3.39 -16.95
CA VAL A 189 -4.01 3.77 -15.60
C VAL A 189 -5.07 3.40 -14.56
N GLY A 190 -6.32 3.79 -14.78
CA GLY A 190 -7.43 3.48 -13.87
C GLY A 190 -7.69 1.98 -13.72
N TYR A 191 -7.79 1.25 -14.84
CA TYR A 191 -8.00 -0.20 -14.83
C TYR A 191 -6.83 -0.94 -14.21
N GLY A 192 -5.60 -0.54 -14.53
CA GLY A 192 -4.41 -1.15 -13.96
C GLY A 192 -4.35 -1.00 -12.45
N PHE A 193 -4.64 0.20 -11.91
CA PHE A 193 -4.71 0.37 -10.44
C PHE A 193 -5.81 -0.46 -9.81
N ALA A 194 -7.00 -0.52 -10.42
CA ALA A 194 -8.10 -1.35 -9.91
C ALA A 194 -7.72 -2.83 -9.86
N LEU A 195 -7.06 -3.36 -10.90
CA LEU A 195 -6.54 -4.72 -10.94
C LEU A 195 -5.51 -4.97 -9.84
N LEU A 196 -4.58 -4.04 -9.61
CA LEU A 196 -3.58 -4.20 -8.56
C LEU A 196 -4.16 -4.17 -7.15
N ILE A 197 -5.23 -3.40 -6.93
CA ILE A 197 -5.92 -3.37 -5.64
C ILE A 197 -6.70 -4.68 -5.42
N HIS A 198 -7.32 -5.20 -6.49
CA HIS A 198 -8.23 -6.34 -6.43
C HIS A 198 -7.49 -7.70 -6.49
N ASP A 199 -6.76 -7.94 -7.57
CA ASP A 199 -6.07 -9.22 -7.87
C ASP A 199 -4.66 -9.28 -7.29
N GLY A 200 -4.14 -8.14 -6.83
CA GLY A 200 -2.79 -8.03 -6.31
C GLY A 200 -1.75 -7.91 -7.42
N TYR A 201 -0.60 -8.55 -7.24
CA TYR A 201 0.54 -8.34 -8.12
C TYR A 201 0.35 -8.99 -9.50
N ASP A 202 0.45 -8.19 -10.56
CA ASP A 202 0.50 -8.64 -11.95
C ASP A 202 1.63 -7.91 -12.70
N GLU A 203 2.62 -8.67 -13.19
CA GLU A 203 3.82 -8.15 -13.85
C GLU A 203 3.51 -7.39 -15.14
N GLN A 204 2.55 -7.85 -15.94
CA GLN A 204 2.22 -7.25 -17.22
C GLN A 204 1.54 -5.89 -17.02
N ILE A 205 0.60 -5.83 -16.08
CA ILE A 205 -0.09 -4.59 -15.69
C ILE A 205 0.92 -3.59 -15.13
N ILE A 206 1.78 -4.03 -14.22
CA ILE A 206 2.79 -3.22 -13.57
C ILE A 206 3.82 -2.67 -14.57
N SER A 207 4.26 -3.48 -15.53
CA SER A 207 5.16 -3.06 -16.61
C SER A 207 4.50 -1.99 -17.48
N LYS A 208 3.22 -2.19 -17.83
CA LYS A 208 2.49 -1.23 -18.66
C LYS A 208 2.24 0.09 -17.93
N LEU A 209 1.90 0.06 -16.65
CA LEU A 209 1.75 1.29 -15.84
C LEU A 209 3.08 2.07 -15.73
N GLU A 210 4.22 1.39 -15.71
CA GLU A 210 5.53 2.06 -15.76
C GLU A 210 5.85 2.70 -17.10
N GLU A 211 5.51 2.04 -18.21
CA GLU A 211 5.62 2.64 -19.55
C GLU A 211 4.77 3.92 -19.63
N LEU A 212 3.50 3.83 -19.21
CA LEU A 212 2.56 4.95 -19.19
C LEU A 212 3.06 6.10 -18.29
N LYS A 213 3.72 5.78 -17.17
CA LYS A 213 4.40 6.76 -16.32
C LYS A 213 5.51 7.48 -17.05
N GLN A 214 6.38 6.76 -17.76
CA GLN A 214 7.48 7.36 -18.52
C GLN A 214 6.98 8.28 -19.63
N MET A 215 5.84 7.93 -20.22
CA MET A 215 5.17 8.73 -21.25
C MET A 215 4.37 9.92 -20.69
N GLY A 216 4.31 10.11 -19.36
CA GLY A 216 3.60 11.24 -18.74
C GLY A 216 2.09 11.06 -18.59
N PHE A 217 1.55 9.87 -18.82
CA PHE A 217 0.10 9.61 -18.67
C PHE A 217 -0.36 9.48 -17.20
N MET A 218 0.58 9.44 -16.24
CA MET A 218 0.25 9.43 -14.80
C MET A 218 -0.01 10.81 -14.19
N THR A 219 0.17 11.88 -14.96
CA THR A 219 -0.37 13.21 -14.65
C THR A 219 -1.73 13.35 -15.32
N LEU A 220 -2.74 12.70 -14.74
CA LEU A 220 -4.13 13.05 -15.01
C LEU A 220 -4.32 14.51 -14.58
N GLY A 221 -4.86 15.33 -15.49
CA GLY A 221 -4.92 16.79 -15.40
C GLY A 221 -5.27 17.32 -14.01
N GLN A 222 -4.51 18.33 -13.58
CA GLN A 222 -4.72 19.14 -12.37
C GLN A 222 -5.68 18.53 -11.31
N ARG A 223 -5.15 17.64 -10.44
CA ARG A 223 -5.50 17.47 -8.99
C ARG A 223 -5.42 16.05 -8.40
N THR A 224 -4.75 15.10 -9.05
CA THR A 224 -4.23 13.96 -8.26
C THR A 224 -2.90 13.49 -8.82
N THR A 225 -1.81 13.87 -8.17
CA THR A 225 -0.48 13.34 -8.45
C THR A 225 -0.44 11.86 -8.04
N PHE A 226 0.41 11.06 -8.70
CA PHE A 226 0.76 9.70 -8.26
C PHE A 226 1.08 9.62 -6.75
N GLU A 227 1.60 10.70 -6.18
CA GLU A 227 1.90 10.84 -4.75
C GLU A 227 0.65 11.05 -3.89
N GLU A 228 -0.34 11.81 -4.36
CA GLU A 228 -1.65 11.93 -3.69
C GLU A 228 -2.44 10.62 -3.75
N ILE A 229 -2.31 9.84 -4.83
CA ILE A 229 -2.88 8.49 -4.96
C ILE A 229 -2.23 7.54 -3.94
N LEU A 230 -0.90 7.53 -3.85
CA LEU A 230 -0.16 6.77 -2.84
C LEU A 230 -0.51 7.20 -1.41
N LYS A 231 -0.69 8.51 -1.17
CA LYS A 231 -1.10 9.07 0.12
C LYS A 231 -2.54 8.69 0.50
N HIS A 232 -3.44 8.60 -0.48
CA HIS A 232 -4.81 8.10 -0.29
C HIS A 232 -4.83 6.59 0.01
N CYS A 233 -3.89 5.83 -0.56
CA CYS A 233 -3.60 4.46 -0.17
C CYS A 233 -3.01 4.39 1.26
N GLU A 234 -1.99 5.19 1.61
CA GLU A 234 -1.38 5.24 2.96
C GLU A 234 -2.41 5.45 4.07
N VAL A 235 -3.39 6.36 3.87
CA VAL A 235 -4.43 6.66 4.87
C VAL A 235 -5.41 5.49 5.09
N LYS A 236 -5.65 4.63 4.08
CA LYS A 236 -6.50 3.42 4.22
C LYS A 236 -5.74 2.17 4.62
N ILE A 237 -4.41 2.12 4.41
CA ILE A 237 -3.61 0.95 4.80
C ILE A 237 -3.38 0.95 6.34
N ASN A 238 -3.55 2.07 7.04
CA ASN A 238 -3.49 2.10 8.51
C ASN A 238 -4.57 1.21 9.19
N ASP A 239 -5.68 0.90 8.50
CA ASP A 239 -6.72 -0.03 8.97
C ASP A 239 -6.58 -1.45 8.37
N LEU A 240 -5.65 -1.66 7.45
CA LEU A 240 -5.41 -2.93 6.75
C LEU A 240 -3.96 -3.36 6.98
N ASN A 241 -3.76 -4.07 8.09
CA ASN A 241 -2.59 -4.88 8.44
C ASN A 241 -1.22 -4.23 8.15
N ILE A 242 -0.51 -3.93 9.23
CA ILE A 242 0.87 -3.41 9.29
C ILE A 242 1.80 -4.04 8.23
N ASP A 243 1.59 -5.31 7.83
CA ASP A 243 2.39 -6.03 6.81
C ASP A 243 2.32 -5.45 5.37
N ILE A 244 1.22 -4.82 4.96
CA ILE A 244 1.09 -4.21 3.61
C ILE A 244 1.67 -2.80 3.59
N LEU A 245 1.49 -2.03 4.67
CA LEU A 245 2.17 -0.74 4.87
C LEU A 245 3.68 -0.94 4.95
N ASP A 246 4.17 -2.00 5.59
CA ASP A 246 5.62 -2.30 5.63
C ASP A 246 6.16 -2.68 4.24
N LYS A 247 5.34 -3.32 3.39
CA LYS A 247 5.70 -3.65 1.99
C LYS A 247 5.63 -2.43 1.07
N ILE A 248 4.60 -1.61 1.18
CA ILE A 248 4.43 -0.39 0.37
C ILE A 248 5.40 0.69 0.84
N ASN A 249 5.58 0.89 2.15
CA ASN A 249 6.61 1.78 2.68
C ASN A 249 8.01 1.26 2.38
N ARG A 250 8.27 -0.05 2.31
CA ARG A 250 9.53 -0.54 1.70
C ARG A 250 9.65 -0.07 0.26
N ILE A 251 8.64 -0.28 -0.57
CA ILE A 251 8.63 0.11 -2.00
C ILE A 251 8.73 1.64 -2.20
N LEU A 252 8.23 2.44 -1.25
CA LEU A 252 8.26 3.91 -1.29
C LEU A 252 9.49 4.51 -0.61
N SER A 253 10.01 3.92 0.47
CA SER A 253 11.29 4.29 1.10
C SER A 253 12.48 3.92 0.21
N PHE A 254 12.26 3.09 -0.81
CA PHE A 254 13.16 2.90 -1.95
C PHE A 254 13.35 4.14 -2.83
N LYS A 255 12.63 5.25 -2.60
CA LYS A 255 12.77 6.49 -3.39
C LYS A 255 14.12 7.22 -3.24
N ASN A 256 15.02 6.83 -2.33
CA ASN A 256 16.31 7.52 -2.17
C ASN A 256 17.58 6.68 -2.33
N GLN A 257 17.51 5.43 -2.77
CA GLN A 257 18.72 4.70 -3.17
C GLN A 257 18.49 3.93 -4.48
N ASN A 258 19.35 4.24 -5.45
CA ASN A 258 19.35 3.82 -6.85
C ASN A 258 19.59 2.31 -7.09
N ILE A 259 19.08 1.42 -6.24
CA ILE A 259 19.37 -0.01 -6.33
C ILE A 259 18.09 -0.79 -6.04
N LEU A 260 17.37 -1.14 -7.12
CA LEU A 260 16.41 -2.26 -7.25
C LEU A 260 15.41 -2.02 -8.40
N ARG A 261 15.74 -1.10 -9.33
CA ARG A 261 15.20 -1.14 -10.70
C ARG A 261 15.81 -2.28 -11.50
N VAL A 262 15.50 -3.52 -11.14
CA VAL A 262 15.57 -4.59 -12.12
C VAL A 262 14.34 -5.49 -12.01
N ARG A 263 13.43 -5.30 -12.96
CA ARG A 263 12.23 -6.13 -13.18
C ARG A 263 12.44 -7.24 -14.20
N ASN A 264 13.68 -7.46 -14.63
CA ASN A 264 14.06 -8.56 -15.50
C ASN A 264 15.44 -9.03 -15.07
N PHE A 265 15.57 -10.21 -14.47
CA PHE A 265 16.88 -10.71 -14.02
C PHE A 265 17.94 -10.70 -15.14
N ASN A 266 17.53 -10.83 -16.41
CA ASN A 266 18.41 -10.67 -17.56
C ASN A 266 19.00 -9.26 -17.67
N ASP A 267 18.28 -8.22 -17.28
CA ASP A 267 18.75 -6.83 -17.30
C ASP A 267 19.65 -6.49 -16.10
N LEU A 268 19.56 -7.22 -14.99
CA LEU A 268 20.49 -7.10 -13.84
C LEU A 268 21.82 -7.76 -14.23
N ILE A 269 21.71 -8.91 -14.88
CA ILE A 269 22.82 -9.68 -15.45
C ILE A 269 23.56 -8.88 -16.54
N LYS A 270 22.85 -8.13 -17.39
CA LYS A 270 23.43 -7.26 -18.42
C LYS A 270 24.15 -6.02 -17.87
N ARG A 271 23.89 -5.59 -16.63
CA ARG A 271 24.45 -4.36 -16.05
C ARG A 271 25.92 -4.46 -15.64
N ASN A 272 26.54 -5.64 -15.79
CA ASN A 272 27.90 -5.95 -15.31
C ASN A 272 28.07 -5.67 -13.79
N GLU A 273 29.23 -6.03 -13.22
CA GLU A 273 29.51 -5.70 -11.82
C GLU A 273 29.68 -4.18 -11.65
N THR A 274 28.99 -3.61 -10.67
CA THR A 274 29.04 -2.18 -10.34
C THR A 274 29.37 -2.01 -8.86
N ASN A 275 29.41 -0.77 -8.36
CA ASN A 275 29.55 -0.53 -6.93
C ASN A 275 28.40 -1.08 -6.09
N GLN A 276 27.25 -1.35 -6.71
CA GLN A 276 26.00 -1.77 -6.06
C GLN A 276 25.53 -3.16 -6.53
N ILE A 277 26.23 -3.80 -7.48
CA ILE A 277 25.91 -5.14 -8.00
C ILE A 277 27.19 -5.99 -8.04
N GLU A 278 27.16 -7.18 -7.43
CA GLU A 278 28.26 -8.14 -7.42
C GLU A 278 27.80 -9.53 -7.89
N PHE A 279 28.61 -10.23 -8.69
CA PHE A 279 28.35 -11.62 -9.09
C PHE A 279 29.30 -12.60 -8.40
N LYS A 280 28.75 -13.76 -8.01
CA LYS A 280 29.50 -14.90 -7.49
C LYS A 280 28.96 -16.18 -8.09
N ALA A 281 29.86 -16.95 -8.69
CA ALA A 281 29.48 -18.19 -9.37
C ALA A 281 28.91 -19.25 -8.42
N ALA A 282 29.25 -19.19 -7.12
CA ALA A 282 28.80 -20.14 -6.11
C ALA A 282 28.96 -19.55 -4.69
N LEU A 283 28.25 -20.13 -3.72
CA LEU A 283 28.41 -19.83 -2.31
C LEU A 283 29.66 -20.48 -1.73
N ARG A 284 29.85 -21.78 -2.01
CA ARG A 284 30.89 -22.62 -1.40
C ARG A 284 31.41 -23.73 -2.30
N TYR A 285 30.63 -24.20 -3.28
CA TYR A 285 31.03 -25.33 -4.13
C TYR A 285 31.67 -24.85 -5.44
N ASN A 286 32.88 -25.32 -5.71
CA ASN A 286 33.58 -24.99 -6.93
C ASN A 286 33.34 -26.05 -8.01
N ASN A 287 32.51 -25.73 -9.01
CA ASN A 287 32.20 -26.65 -10.11
C ASN A 287 33.42 -27.12 -10.93
N LYS A 288 34.50 -26.33 -11.00
CA LYS A 288 35.73 -26.71 -11.74
C LYS A 288 36.61 -27.68 -10.95
N LYS A 289 36.70 -27.49 -9.63
CA LYS A 289 37.51 -28.32 -8.72
C LYS A 289 36.71 -29.45 -8.06
N GLN A 290 35.40 -29.51 -8.31
CA GLN A 290 34.44 -30.45 -7.74
C GLN A 290 34.58 -30.62 -6.21
N LYS A 291 34.75 -29.51 -5.50
CA LYS A 291 34.90 -29.53 -4.04
C LYS A 291 34.43 -28.24 -3.39
N VAL A 292 34.10 -28.34 -2.10
CA VAL A 292 33.83 -27.18 -1.25
C VAL A 292 35.13 -26.40 -1.02
N LEU A 293 35.06 -25.08 -1.20
CA LEU A 293 36.13 -24.13 -0.94
C LEU A 293 35.67 -23.10 0.10
N PRO A 294 36.13 -23.19 1.37
CA PRO A 294 35.72 -22.25 2.43
C PRO A 294 36.00 -20.77 2.12
N ASP A 295 37.00 -20.49 1.28
CA ASP A 295 37.32 -19.11 0.90
C ASP A 295 36.24 -18.44 0.03
N LEU A 296 35.35 -19.21 -0.60
CA LEU A 296 34.20 -18.66 -1.33
C LEU A 296 33.18 -18.06 -0.34
N GLU A 297 32.91 -18.73 0.77
CA GLU A 297 32.00 -18.25 1.82
C GLU A 297 32.52 -16.95 2.44
N LYS A 298 33.84 -16.86 2.67
CA LYS A 298 34.48 -15.62 3.14
C LYS A 298 34.23 -14.46 2.18
N LYS A 299 34.32 -14.68 0.87
CA LYS A 299 34.05 -13.64 -0.14
C LYS A 299 32.61 -13.16 -0.08
N ILE A 300 31.66 -14.07 0.10
CA ILE A 300 30.23 -13.75 0.21
C ILE A 300 29.97 -12.86 1.43
N ILE A 301 30.52 -13.23 2.59
CA ILE A 301 30.37 -12.45 3.82
C ILE A 301 31.02 -11.06 3.68
N LYS A 302 32.23 -10.99 3.13
CA LYS A 302 32.91 -9.71 2.88
C LYS A 302 32.08 -8.81 1.95
N THR A 303 31.49 -9.35 0.89
CA THR A 303 30.63 -8.57 -0.02
C THR A 303 29.39 -8.04 0.70
N ILE A 304 28.68 -8.90 1.45
CA ILE A 304 27.47 -8.49 2.18
C ILE A 304 27.80 -7.38 3.18
N VAL A 305 28.85 -7.56 3.99
CA VAL A 305 29.26 -6.53 4.97
C VAL A 305 29.78 -5.27 4.29
N GLY A 306 30.48 -5.41 3.17
CA GLY A 306 30.90 -4.29 2.33
C GLY A 306 29.72 -3.44 1.84
N PHE A 307 28.62 -4.08 1.43
CA PHE A 307 27.37 -3.38 1.07
C PHE A 307 26.68 -2.77 2.28
N MET A 308 26.61 -3.48 3.41
CA MET A 308 25.99 -2.96 4.65
C MET A 308 26.70 -1.71 5.16
N ASN A 309 28.02 -1.62 5.00
CA ASN A 309 28.79 -0.46 5.43
C ASN A 309 28.88 0.66 4.39
N ALA A 310 28.29 0.48 3.20
CA ALA A 310 28.23 1.47 2.13
C ALA A 310 26.75 1.78 1.81
N ASP A 311 26.43 2.12 0.56
CA ASP A 311 25.07 2.49 0.14
C ASP A 311 24.10 1.31 -0.08
N GLY A 312 24.41 0.12 0.46
CA GLY A 312 23.70 -1.12 0.14
C GLY A 312 24.07 -1.69 -1.25
N GLY A 313 23.37 -2.74 -1.65
CA GLY A 313 23.65 -3.41 -2.92
C GLY A 313 22.92 -4.74 -3.13
N ILE A 314 23.24 -5.38 -4.25
CA ILE A 314 22.69 -6.67 -4.67
C ILE A 314 23.84 -7.61 -4.97
N LEU A 315 23.85 -8.75 -4.29
CA LEU A 315 24.76 -9.86 -4.57
C LEU A 315 24.00 -10.99 -5.27
N LEU A 316 24.48 -11.42 -6.44
CA LEU A 316 23.99 -12.62 -7.12
C LEU A 316 24.93 -13.80 -6.90
N ILE A 317 24.38 -14.93 -6.47
CA ILE A 317 25.09 -16.18 -6.23
C ILE A 317 24.53 -17.25 -7.17
N GLY A 318 25.39 -18.00 -7.85
CA GLY A 318 24.99 -18.87 -8.97
C GLY A 318 25.04 -18.17 -10.32
N VAL A 319 25.74 -17.03 -10.41
CA VAL A 319 25.97 -16.24 -11.63
C VAL A 319 27.47 -16.00 -11.80
N ASN A 320 28.03 -16.35 -12.95
CA ASN A 320 29.47 -16.16 -13.18
C ASN A 320 29.83 -14.70 -13.50
N ASN A 321 31.12 -14.41 -13.62
CA ASN A 321 31.64 -13.06 -13.89
C ASN A 321 31.24 -12.50 -15.27
N TYR A 322 30.61 -13.30 -16.13
CA TYR A 322 30.07 -12.88 -17.43
C TYR A 322 28.55 -12.71 -17.39
N GLY A 323 27.95 -12.76 -16.20
CA GLY A 323 26.49 -12.68 -16.03
C GLY A 323 25.74 -13.97 -16.38
N LYS A 324 26.42 -15.06 -16.76
CA LYS A 324 25.74 -16.33 -17.08
C LYS A 324 25.30 -17.04 -15.80
N ILE A 325 24.03 -17.42 -15.76
CA ILE A 325 23.46 -18.24 -14.69
C ILE A 325 24.06 -19.65 -14.77
N VAL A 326 24.85 -20.00 -13.77
CA VAL A 326 25.48 -21.32 -13.63
C VAL A 326 24.65 -22.24 -12.74
N GLY A 327 23.84 -21.69 -11.84
CA GLY A 327 22.96 -22.42 -10.93
C GLY A 327 23.59 -22.74 -9.58
N LEU A 328 22.77 -23.24 -8.65
CA LEU A 328 23.16 -23.57 -7.27
C LEU A 328 23.27 -25.08 -6.98
N ASP A 329 23.05 -25.96 -7.97
CA ASP A 329 23.01 -27.41 -7.77
C ASP A 329 24.26 -27.95 -7.04
N GLY A 330 25.42 -27.42 -7.41
CA GLY A 330 26.69 -27.74 -6.75
C GLY A 330 26.71 -27.34 -5.27
N ASP A 331 26.19 -26.15 -4.93
CA ASP A 331 26.06 -25.71 -3.53
C ASP A 331 25.03 -26.56 -2.78
N TYR A 332 23.87 -26.83 -3.38
CA TYR A 332 22.79 -27.64 -2.82
C TYR A 332 23.24 -29.04 -2.44
N SER A 333 24.08 -29.68 -3.27
CA SER A 333 24.63 -31.01 -2.99
C SER A 333 25.46 -31.09 -1.69
N THR A 334 25.85 -29.96 -1.13
CA THR A 334 26.70 -29.88 0.08
C THR A 334 25.92 -29.69 1.38
N PHE A 335 24.58 -29.60 1.33
CA PHE A 335 23.72 -29.27 2.47
C PHE A 335 23.03 -30.49 3.12
N GLY A 336 23.63 -31.67 3.00
CA GLY A 336 23.12 -32.91 3.61
C GLY A 336 21.75 -33.27 3.06
N ASP A 337 20.75 -33.40 3.95
CA ASP A 337 19.38 -33.79 3.58
C ASP A 337 18.55 -32.64 2.98
N LYS A 338 18.99 -31.38 3.13
CA LYS A 338 18.28 -30.19 2.64
C LYS A 338 18.96 -29.61 1.40
N GLN A 339 18.97 -30.38 0.31
CA GLN A 339 19.64 -30.00 -0.96
C GLN A 339 18.77 -29.04 -1.79
N ASN A 340 18.33 -27.95 -1.20
CA ASN A 340 17.44 -26.97 -1.81
C ASN A 340 17.66 -25.56 -1.22
N ASN A 341 16.84 -24.59 -1.65
CA ASN A 341 16.93 -23.22 -1.18
C ASN A 341 16.75 -23.06 0.35
N ASP A 342 15.99 -23.92 1.01
CA ASP A 342 15.86 -23.90 2.48
C ASP A 342 17.18 -24.28 3.17
N GLY A 343 17.87 -25.30 2.67
CA GLY A 343 19.22 -25.66 3.15
C GLY A 343 20.23 -24.56 2.91
N PHE A 344 20.16 -23.89 1.75
CA PHE A 344 21.01 -22.74 1.45
C PHE A 344 20.75 -21.57 2.41
N ARG A 345 19.49 -21.21 2.67
CA ARG A 345 19.11 -20.17 3.64
C ARG A 345 19.62 -20.49 5.04
N LEU A 346 19.50 -21.74 5.46
CA LEU A 346 20.01 -22.20 6.75
C LEU A 346 21.53 -22.06 6.84
N HIS A 347 22.27 -22.49 5.81
CA HIS A 347 23.72 -22.37 5.75
C HIS A 347 24.16 -20.90 5.77
N LEU A 348 23.50 -20.03 4.99
CA LEU A 348 23.79 -18.60 4.96
C LEU A 348 23.55 -17.95 6.34
N THR A 349 22.49 -18.36 7.04
CA THR A 349 22.21 -17.94 8.43
C THR A 349 23.31 -18.39 9.39
N GLN A 350 23.83 -19.61 9.22
CA GLN A 350 24.97 -20.11 9.99
C GLN A 350 26.24 -19.30 9.72
N LEU A 351 26.50 -18.92 8.45
CA LEU A 351 27.62 -18.05 8.11
C LEU A 351 27.50 -16.68 8.79
N TYR A 352 26.30 -16.09 8.82
CA TYR A 352 26.08 -14.83 9.55
C TYR A 352 26.34 -14.96 11.05
N ARG A 353 25.90 -16.07 11.66
CA ARG A 353 26.16 -16.36 13.08
C ARG A 353 27.66 -16.53 13.36
N ASN A 354 28.35 -17.32 12.55
CA ASN A 354 29.78 -17.61 12.73
C ASN A 354 30.68 -16.38 12.55
N ASN A 355 30.20 -15.37 11.82
CA ASN A 355 30.89 -14.09 11.63
C ASN A 355 30.37 -12.98 12.55
N ASN A 356 29.48 -13.30 13.52
CA ASN A 356 28.91 -12.34 14.48
C ASN A 356 28.14 -11.16 13.86
N ILE A 357 27.51 -11.37 12.69
CA ILE A 357 26.72 -10.35 11.98
C ILE A 357 25.22 -10.66 11.90
N LEU A 358 24.78 -11.78 12.50
CA LEU A 358 23.40 -12.28 12.37
C LEU A 358 22.32 -11.25 12.73
N VAL A 359 22.52 -10.48 13.80
CA VAL A 359 21.52 -9.51 14.28
C VAL A 359 21.37 -8.36 13.29
N GLN A 360 22.48 -7.91 12.72
CA GLN A 360 22.52 -6.83 11.73
C GLN A 360 21.94 -7.31 10.40
N THR A 361 22.27 -8.54 9.98
CA THR A 361 21.76 -9.12 8.72
C THR A 361 20.25 -9.38 8.76
N ASN A 362 19.68 -9.73 9.92
CA ASN A 362 18.23 -9.95 10.04
C ASN A 362 17.39 -8.72 9.67
N LYS A 363 17.94 -7.51 9.85
CA LYS A 363 17.26 -6.26 9.51
C LYS A 363 17.47 -5.87 8.05
N CYS A 364 18.69 -6.03 7.56
CA CYS A 364 19.13 -5.39 6.32
C CYS A 364 19.41 -6.35 5.16
N VAL A 365 19.34 -7.68 5.34
CA VAL A 365 19.74 -8.65 4.31
C VAL A 365 18.58 -9.59 3.99
N ARG A 366 18.18 -9.65 2.71
CA ARG A 366 17.09 -10.51 2.25
C ARG A 366 17.50 -11.38 1.06
N PRO A 367 17.65 -12.70 1.25
CA PRO A 367 17.87 -13.64 0.16
C PRO A 367 16.55 -14.06 -0.51
N PHE A 368 16.56 -14.15 -1.84
CA PHE A 368 15.49 -14.64 -2.72
C PHE A 368 16.07 -15.59 -3.77
N PHE A 369 15.28 -16.57 -4.24
CA PHE A 369 15.76 -17.67 -5.09
C PHE A 369 14.93 -17.78 -6.37
N PRO A 370 15.18 -16.93 -7.38
CA PRO A 370 14.57 -17.07 -8.69
C PRO A 370 15.12 -18.25 -9.47
N LYS A 371 14.34 -18.70 -10.47
CA LYS A 371 14.67 -19.79 -11.38
C LYS A 371 14.53 -19.32 -12.83
N ILE A 372 15.57 -19.53 -13.64
CA ILE A 372 15.59 -19.22 -15.09
C ILE A 372 16.20 -20.39 -15.83
N ASN A 373 15.55 -20.85 -16.91
CA ASN A 373 15.99 -22.01 -17.70
C ASN A 373 16.32 -23.22 -16.83
N GLU A 374 15.41 -23.57 -15.93
CA GLU A 374 15.55 -24.65 -14.94
C GLU A 374 16.67 -24.50 -13.90
N LYS A 375 17.45 -23.41 -13.91
CA LYS A 375 18.51 -23.16 -12.95
C LYS A 375 18.11 -22.13 -11.90
N GLU A 376 18.15 -22.54 -10.64
CA GLU A 376 17.93 -21.65 -9.50
C GLU A 376 19.23 -20.92 -9.14
N PHE A 377 19.13 -19.64 -8.80
CA PHE A 377 20.23 -18.80 -8.33
C PHE A 377 19.74 -17.95 -7.16
N CYS A 378 20.64 -17.40 -6.35
CA CYS A 378 20.28 -16.62 -5.17
C CYS A 378 20.57 -15.14 -5.41
N ILE A 379 19.60 -14.29 -5.11
CA ILE A 379 19.75 -12.84 -5.05
C ILE A 379 19.69 -12.44 -3.59
N VAL A 380 20.74 -11.78 -3.12
CA VAL A 380 20.81 -11.23 -1.77
C VAL A 380 20.74 -9.72 -1.88
N THR A 381 19.61 -9.14 -1.49
CA THR A 381 19.47 -7.68 -1.37
C THR A 381 20.01 -7.25 -0.01
N VAL A 382 20.88 -6.25 -0.01
CA VAL A 382 21.54 -5.73 1.19
C VAL A 382 21.23 -4.24 1.31
N GLU A 383 20.49 -3.88 2.35
CA GLU A 383 20.25 -2.50 2.74
C GLU A 383 21.48 -1.95 3.52
N PRO A 384 21.77 -0.65 3.41
CA PRO A 384 22.80 -0.02 4.24
C PRO A 384 22.43 -0.17 5.72
N SER A 385 23.43 -0.44 6.55
CA SER A 385 23.29 -0.51 7.99
C SER A 385 23.33 0.89 8.58
N ASN A 386 22.60 1.11 9.66
CA ASN A 386 22.59 2.37 10.41
C ASN A 386 23.78 2.49 11.38
N ARG A 387 24.58 1.42 11.48
CA ARG A 387 25.74 1.29 12.37
C ARG A 387 26.85 0.51 11.65
N PRO A 388 28.13 0.77 11.94
CA PRO A 388 29.21 0.02 11.33
C PRO A 388 29.14 -1.48 11.69
N VAL A 389 29.36 -2.33 10.69
CA VAL A 389 29.35 -3.78 10.77
C VAL A 389 30.76 -4.30 10.59
N PHE A 390 31.27 -5.04 11.57
CA PHE A 390 32.63 -5.56 11.56
C PHE A 390 32.63 -7.07 11.32
N VAL A 391 33.64 -7.56 10.61
CA VAL A 391 33.95 -8.99 10.50
C VAL A 391 35.38 -9.18 10.95
N ASN A 392 35.61 -10.03 11.94
CA ASN A 392 36.94 -10.26 12.52
C ASN A 392 37.67 -8.97 12.97
N LYS A 393 36.92 -7.99 13.48
CA LYS A 393 37.38 -6.65 13.89
C LYS A 393 37.74 -5.70 12.74
N ASP A 394 37.63 -6.15 11.49
CA ASP A 394 37.87 -5.32 10.32
C ASP A 394 36.59 -4.60 9.89
N LEU A 395 36.71 -3.30 9.57
CA LEU A 395 35.67 -2.56 8.86
C LEU A 395 35.88 -2.74 7.35
N ILE A 396 34.90 -3.37 6.72
CA ILE A 396 34.95 -3.69 5.30
C ILE A 396 33.91 -2.85 4.59
N VAL A 397 34.33 -2.05 3.61
CA VAL A 397 33.47 -1.12 2.88
C VAL A 397 33.58 -1.41 1.39
N ARG A 398 32.47 -1.29 0.67
CA ARG A 398 32.49 -1.32 -0.80
C ARG A 398 32.73 0.08 -1.34
N MET A 399 33.80 0.24 -2.08
CA MET A 399 34.18 1.49 -2.75
C MET A 399 34.42 1.18 -4.22
N ASP A 400 33.71 1.90 -5.08
CA ASP A 400 33.62 1.60 -6.51
C ASP A 400 33.29 0.12 -6.73
N ASN A 401 33.98 -0.60 -7.60
CA ASN A 401 33.73 -2.01 -7.92
C ASN A 401 34.45 -3.00 -6.98
N SER A 402 34.99 -2.56 -5.83
CA SER A 402 35.81 -3.43 -4.97
C SER A 402 35.43 -3.35 -3.49
N THR A 403 35.60 -4.47 -2.80
CA THR A 403 35.42 -4.55 -1.35
C THR A 403 36.79 -4.40 -0.68
N ARG A 404 36.98 -3.33 0.09
CA ARG A 404 38.24 -2.99 0.77
C ARG A 404 38.10 -3.10 2.28
N THR A 405 39.15 -3.61 2.90
CA THR A 405 39.33 -3.60 4.35
C THR A 405 40.05 -2.31 4.70
N LEU A 406 39.40 -1.44 5.49
CA LEU A 406 39.98 -0.15 5.86
C LEU A 406 41.00 -0.35 6.99
N SER A 407 42.09 0.43 6.96
CA SER A 407 43.00 0.55 8.09
C SER A 407 42.27 1.17 9.30
N THR A 408 42.85 1.07 10.49
CA THR A 408 42.24 1.62 11.71
C THR A 408 41.97 3.13 11.60
N GLU A 409 42.90 3.89 11.02
CA GLU A 409 42.74 5.34 10.82
C GLU A 409 41.61 5.66 9.83
N GLU A 410 41.60 4.98 8.67
CA GLU A 410 40.54 5.13 7.66
C GLU A 410 39.17 4.74 8.20
N ALA A 411 39.09 3.67 8.99
CA ALA A 411 37.85 3.18 9.58
C ALA A 411 37.26 4.18 10.58
N VAL A 412 38.09 4.79 11.44
CA VAL A 412 37.63 5.81 12.39
C VAL A 412 37.08 7.03 11.65
N LYS A 413 37.80 7.51 10.63
CA LYS A 413 37.35 8.63 9.80
C LYS A 413 36.03 8.31 9.11
N TYR A 414 35.95 7.16 8.43
CA TYR A 414 34.75 6.71 7.73
C TYR A 414 33.54 6.59 8.65
N ILE A 415 33.72 6.07 9.87
CA ILE A 415 32.62 5.93 10.82
C ILE A 415 32.05 7.30 11.21
N ASN A 416 32.92 8.27 11.46
CA ASN A 416 32.49 9.62 11.84
C ASN A 416 31.75 10.31 10.69
N ASP A 417 32.29 10.24 9.48
CA ASP A 417 31.71 10.93 8.32
C ASP A 417 30.40 10.25 7.87
N HIS A 418 30.34 8.91 7.85
CA HIS A 418 29.24 8.17 7.24
C HIS A 418 28.10 7.79 8.22
N PHE A 419 28.39 7.56 9.50
CA PHE A 419 27.39 7.08 10.46
C PHE A 419 27.01 8.10 11.54
N ASN A 420 27.82 9.15 11.79
CA ASN A 420 27.59 10.09 12.90
C ASN A 420 27.02 11.47 12.47
N GLU A 421 26.99 11.84 11.18
CA GLU A 421 26.46 13.16 10.75
C GLU A 421 24.92 13.30 10.90
N ASN A 422 24.17 12.21 11.06
CA ASN A 422 22.70 12.23 11.22
C ASN A 422 22.22 12.40 12.68
N GLN A 423 23.08 12.85 13.61
CA GLN A 423 22.73 13.09 15.02
C GLN A 423 22.75 14.57 15.46
N LYS A 424 22.73 15.52 14.52
CA LYS A 424 22.59 16.97 14.83
C LYS A 424 21.26 17.54 14.37
#